data_AF-W1XV38-F1
#
_entry.id   AF-W1XV38-F1
#
_cell.length_a   1.000
_cell.length_b   1.000
_cell.length_c   1.000
_cell.angle_alpha   90.00
_cell.angle_beta   90.00
_cell.angle_gamma   90.00
#
_symmetry.space_group_name_H-M   'P 1'
#
loop_
_entity.id
_entity.type
_entity.pdbx_description
1 polymer ?
#
loop_
_entity_poly.entity_id
_entity_poly.type
_entity_poly.pdbx_seq_one_letter_code
_entity_poly.pdbx_strand_id
1 'polypeptide(L)'
;SWNIFEDFQTTGVPAALKRDATDGVQSVHVEVKHPDEINTLFDPAIVYAKGSRLMHMLRRWLGDDAFRKGLKIYFEKHQYG
;
A
#
# COMPACT_ATOMS: atom_id res chain seq x y z
N SER A 1 -26.35 0.61 -1.44
CA SER A 1 -24.98 0.13 -1.72
C SER A 1 -24.01 0.99 -0.93
N TRP A 2 -22.95 0.41 -0.37
CA TRP A 2 -21.86 1.17 0.26
C TRP A 2 -20.84 1.55 -0.83
N ASN A 3 -20.51 2.84 -0.97
CA ASN A 3 -19.61 3.34 -2.01
C ASN A 3 -18.13 3.18 -1.59
N ILE A 4 -17.70 1.93 -1.37
CA ILE A 4 -16.38 1.60 -0.79
C ILE A 4 -15.22 2.25 -1.55
N PHE A 5 -15.29 2.31 -2.88
CA PHE A 5 -14.24 2.96 -3.66
C PHE A 5 -14.26 4.48 -3.55
N GLU A 6 -15.42 5.09 -3.40
CA GLU A 6 -15.54 6.54 -3.18
C GLU A 6 -14.92 6.91 -1.83
N ASP A 7 -15.28 6.19 -0.78
CA ASP A 7 -14.70 6.35 0.57
C ASP A 7 -13.18 6.16 0.57
N PHE A 8 -12.69 5.15 -0.15
CA PHE A 8 -11.24 4.93 -0.34
C PHE A 8 -10.55 6.13 -1.02
N GLN A 9 -11.18 6.77 -2.01
CA GLN A 9 -10.59 7.95 -2.67
C GLN A 9 -10.62 9.18 -1.76
N THR A 10 -11.67 9.37 -0.97
CA THR A 10 -11.89 10.63 -0.24
C THR A 10 -11.17 10.67 1.11
N THR A 11 -10.91 9.52 1.73
CA THR A 11 -10.29 9.45 3.07
C THR A 11 -8.78 9.18 3.01
N GLY A 12 -8.36 8.12 2.33
CA GLY A 12 -6.97 7.65 2.35
C GLY A 12 -6.03 8.47 1.44
N VAL A 13 -6.49 8.87 0.26
CA VAL A 13 -5.63 9.52 -0.75
C VAL A 13 -5.13 10.89 -0.29
N PRO A 14 -5.97 11.81 0.25
CA PRO A 14 -5.48 13.12 0.68
C PRO A 14 -4.47 13.02 1.83
N ALA A 15 -4.70 12.11 2.77
CA ALA A 15 -3.79 11.87 3.89
C ALA A 15 -2.42 11.36 3.42
N ALA A 16 -2.41 10.38 2.51
CA ALA A 16 -1.19 9.84 1.92
C ALA A 16 -0.41 10.93 1.17
N LEU A 17 -1.06 11.66 0.25
CA LEU A 17 -0.40 12.69 -0.55
C LEU A 17 0.16 13.83 0.31
N LYS A 18 -0.58 14.27 1.32
CA LYS A 18 -0.11 15.32 2.24
C LYS A 18 1.08 14.85 3.06
N ARG A 19 1.03 13.62 3.61
CA ARG A 19 2.14 13.08 4.38
C ARG A 19 3.37 12.91 3.49
N ASP A 20 3.21 12.32 2.30
CA ASP A 20 4.30 12.01 1.37
C ASP A 20 4.99 13.25 0.77
N ALA A 21 4.33 14.41 0.78
CA ALA A 21 4.92 15.68 0.38
C ALA A 21 5.80 16.34 1.46
N THR A 22 5.92 15.74 2.64
CA THR A 22 6.77 16.26 3.73
C THR A 22 8.20 15.73 3.59
N ASP A 23 9.19 16.62 3.72
CA ASP A 23 10.60 16.22 3.71
C ASP A 23 10.92 15.21 4.84
N GLY A 24 11.77 14.22 4.54
CA GLY A 24 12.20 13.21 5.51
C GLY A 24 11.20 12.08 5.77
N VAL A 25 10.11 12.00 5.01
CA VAL A 25 9.16 10.88 5.10
C VAL A 25 9.77 9.59 4.57
N GLN A 26 9.47 8.50 5.26
CA GLN A 26 9.96 7.17 4.89
C GLN A 26 9.37 6.67 3.56
N SER A 27 10.10 5.78 2.90
CA SER A 27 9.57 5.00 1.79
C SER A 27 8.52 3.99 2.27
N VAL A 28 7.67 3.49 1.37
CA VAL A 28 6.70 2.42 1.69
C VAL A 28 7.41 1.11 2.07
N HIS A 29 8.59 0.87 1.50
CA HIS A 29 9.47 -0.23 1.87
C HIS A 29 10.73 0.33 2.54
N VAL A 30 11.04 -0.18 3.73
CA VAL A 30 12.22 0.18 4.52
C VAL A 30 12.79 -1.09 5.15
N GLU A 31 14.11 -1.21 5.15
CA GLU A 31 14.81 -2.27 5.87
C GLU A 31 14.75 -2.01 7.38
N VAL A 32 14.33 -2.99 8.17
CA VAL A 32 14.27 -2.91 9.64
C VAL A 32 15.53 -3.51 10.24
N LYS A 33 16.30 -2.74 11.02
CA LYS A 33 17.56 -3.19 11.63
C LYS A 33 17.43 -3.47 13.13
N HIS A 34 16.44 -2.86 13.77
CA HIS A 34 16.10 -3.06 15.17
C HIS A 34 14.57 -3.15 15.38
N PRO A 35 14.06 -4.05 16.23
CA PRO A 35 12.62 -4.20 16.46
C PRO A 35 11.90 -2.91 16.90
N ASP A 36 12.59 -1.99 17.57
CA ASP A 36 11.99 -0.73 18.04
C ASP A 36 11.61 0.23 16.90
N GLU A 37 12.23 0.09 15.72
CA GLU A 37 11.93 0.92 14.54
C GLU A 37 10.52 0.63 13.99
N ILE A 38 9.96 -0.54 14.32
CA ILE A 38 8.67 -1.01 13.82
C ILE A 38 7.55 0.01 14.11
N ASN A 39 7.51 0.57 15.32
CA ASN A 39 6.47 1.53 15.69
C ASN A 39 6.53 2.82 14.88
N THR A 40 7.74 3.26 14.51
CA THR A 40 7.93 4.45 13.68
C THR A 40 7.56 4.18 12.22
N LEU A 41 7.81 2.97 11.73
CA LEU A 41 7.50 2.56 10.37
C LEU A 41 5.99 2.36 10.12
N PHE A 42 5.19 2.08 11.15
CA PHE A 42 3.73 1.97 11.07
C PHE A 42 3.02 3.32 10.95
N ASP A 43 3.49 4.20 10.07
CA ASP A 43 2.78 5.44 9.71
C ASP A 43 1.54 5.11 8.86
N PRO A 44 0.31 5.37 9.37
CA PRO A 44 -0.94 5.04 8.69
C PRO A 44 -1.07 5.69 7.30
N ALA A 45 -0.49 6.87 7.10
CA ALA A 45 -0.59 7.57 5.83
C ALA A 45 0.39 7.02 4.77
N ILE A 46 1.50 6.40 5.17
CA ILE A 46 2.53 5.91 4.25
C ILE A 46 2.38 4.42 3.99
N VAL A 47 2.62 3.56 4.98
CA VAL A 47 2.68 2.11 4.71
C VAL A 47 1.31 1.54 4.35
N TYR A 48 0.22 2.12 4.87
CA TYR A 48 -1.15 1.67 4.57
C TYR A 48 -1.81 2.49 3.46
N ALA A 49 -1.99 3.81 3.63
CA ALA A 49 -2.73 4.61 2.65
C ALA A 49 -1.98 4.78 1.31
N LYS A 50 -0.71 5.18 1.32
CA LYS A 50 0.10 5.23 0.09
C LYS A 50 0.33 3.82 -0.48
N GLY A 51 0.64 2.83 0.36
CA GLY A 51 0.81 1.43 -0.05
C GLY A 51 -0.41 0.86 -0.79
N SER A 52 -1.61 0.99 -0.22
CA SER A 52 -2.85 0.53 -0.86
C SER A 52 -3.15 1.30 -2.14
N ARG A 53 -2.83 2.60 -2.21
CA ARG A 53 -2.99 3.39 -3.43
C ARG A 53 -2.08 2.90 -4.56
N LEU A 54 -0.83 2.57 -4.26
CA LEU A 54 0.10 2.00 -5.24
C LEU A 54 -0.43 0.66 -5.79
N MET A 55 -0.96 -0.21 -4.93
CA MET A 55 -1.60 -1.46 -5.36
C MET A 55 -2.83 -1.21 -6.25
N HIS A 56 -3.66 -0.24 -5.90
CA HIS A 56 -4.82 0.14 -6.71
C HIS A 56 -4.42 0.70 -8.08
N MET A 57 -3.36 1.52 -8.14
CA MET A 57 -2.79 2.03 -9.39
C MET A 57 -2.23 0.90 -10.25
N LEU A 58 -1.48 -0.04 -9.66
CA LEU A 58 -0.95 -1.20 -10.36
C LEU A 58 -2.06 -2.08 -10.93
N ARG A 59 -3.10 -2.38 -10.13
CA ARG A 59 -4.29 -3.11 -10.58
C ARG A 59 -4.95 -2.41 -11.77
N ARG A 60 -5.17 -1.09 -11.68
CA ARG A 60 -5.77 -0.29 -12.77
C ARG A 60 -4.93 -0.32 -14.04
N TRP A 61 -3.61 -0.33 -13.92
CA TRP A 61 -2.69 -0.36 -15.05
C TRP A 61 -2.63 -1.73 -15.74
N LEU A 62 -2.56 -2.81 -14.96
CA LEU A 62 -2.50 -4.18 -15.49
C LEU A 62 -3.87 -4.72 -15.95
N GLY A 63 -4.95 -4.23 -15.35
CA GLY A 63 -6.28 -4.81 -15.46
C GLY A 63 -6.52 -5.93 -14.43
N ASP A 64 -7.79 -6.15 -14.12
CA ASP A 64 -8.22 -7.02 -13.01
C ASP A 64 -7.78 -8.48 -13.18
N ASP A 65 -7.80 -9.01 -14.41
CA ASP A 65 -7.47 -10.40 -14.67
C ASP A 65 -5.96 -10.67 -14.55
N ALA A 66 -5.13 -9.81 -15.14
CA ALA A 66 -3.68 -9.91 -15.03
C ALA A 66 -3.21 -9.71 -13.58
N PHE A 67 -3.78 -8.73 -12.87
CA PHE A 67 -3.46 -8.49 -11.46
C PHE A 67 -3.82 -9.71 -10.59
N ARG A 68 -5.03 -10.27 -10.74
CA ARG A 68 -5.47 -11.45 -10.00
C ARG A 68 -4.61 -12.68 -10.31
N LYS A 69 -4.25 -12.90 -11.57
CA LYS A 69 -3.36 -14.00 -11.97
C LYS A 69 -1.96 -13.83 -11.35
N GLY A 70 -1.42 -12.62 -11.34
CA GLY A 70 -0.15 -12.31 -10.70
C GLY A 70 -0.17 -12.61 -9.20
N LEU A 71 -1.22 -12.22 -8.49
CA LEU A 71 -1.39 -12.55 -7.07
C LEU A 71 -1.44 -14.06 -6.83
N LYS A 72 -2.17 -14.81 -7.66
CA LYS A 72 -2.23 -16.28 -7.57
C LYS A 72 -0.83 -16.90 -7.69
N ILE A 73 -0.06 -16.49 -8.71
CA ILE A 73 1.32 -16.96 -8.91
C ILE A 73 2.20 -16.64 -7.70
N TYR A 74 2.10 -15.41 -7.17
CA TYR A 74 2.90 -15.00 -6.01
C TYR A 74 2.60 -15.86 -4.78
N PHE A 75 1.33 -16.09 -4.47
CA PHE A 75 0.93 -16.88 -3.31
C PHE A 75 1.25 -18.37 -3.47
N GLU A 76 1.08 -18.94 -4.66
CA GLU A 76 1.49 -20.32 -4.95
C GLU A 76 3.01 -20.50 -4.82
N LYS A 77 3.80 -19.48 -5.18
CA LYS A 77 5.27 -19.55 -5.09
C LYS A 77 5.79 -19.50 -3.65
N HIS A 78 5.16 -18.72 -2.77
CA HIS A 78 5.63 -18.50 -1.39
C HIS A 78 4.71 -19.15 -0.35
N GLN A 79 3.95 -20.17 -0.75
CA GLN A 79 3.14 -20.93 0.18
C GLN A 79 4.05 -21.66 1.18
N TYR A 80 3.73 -21.54 2.48
CA TYR A 80 4.42 -22.18 3.60
C TYR A 80 5.83 -21.67 3.97
N GLY A 81 6.29 -20.58 3.36
CA GLY A 81 7.58 -19.94 3.67
C GLY A 81 8.53 -19.93 2.47
#